data_AF-A0A348YC95-F1
#
_entry.id   AF-A0A348YC95-F1
#
_cell.length_a   1.000
_cell.length_b   1.000
_cell.length_c   1.000
_cell.angle_alpha   90.00
_cell.angle_beta   90.00
_cell.angle_gamma   90.00
#
_symmetry.space_group_name_H-M   'P 1'
#
loop_
_entity.id
_entity.type
_entity.pdbx_description
1 polymer ?
#
loop_
_entity_poly.entity_id
_entity_poly.type
_entity_poly.pdbx_seq_one_letter_code
_entity_poly.pdbx_strand_id
1 'polypeptide(L)'
;KEDSTDPKHRLAMLKLATQESPLYINELELWQAPPVYTIDSVQILHARYPNDSLIFIMGMDSARSLEHWKNGLQLTDYVSLWVFDREENFDSDIDTDIHTDKNFFKTELQHSLTSQIPKLLQPFIVDSVLQLLTANPQSLTNNFGVKNSHQGYIFIDPRPVAAVSSTRVRQQLYQQLPQAPQSLNITHSADMQIASIAPINDIIANTAPNSLAKWLNPAVYQYIIAHQLYSAAQFR
;
A
#
# COMPACT_ATOMS: atom_id res chain seq x y z
N LYS A 1 15.14 0.40 -7.96
CA LYS A 1 14.86 1.65 -7.23
C LYS A 1 15.96 1.80 -6.19
N GLU A 2 16.93 2.67 -6.45
CA GLU A 2 18.14 2.81 -5.64
C GLU A 2 17.85 3.38 -4.23
N ASP A 3 16.67 3.98 -4.00
CA ASP A 3 16.29 4.61 -2.73
C ASP A 3 15.24 3.83 -1.90
N SER A 4 15.18 2.49 -2.00
CA SER A 4 14.23 1.73 -1.18
C SER A 4 14.74 1.55 0.25
N THR A 5 13.92 1.91 1.25
CA THR A 5 14.21 1.65 2.67
C THR A 5 14.51 0.16 2.90
N ASP A 6 15.54 -0.13 3.71
CA ASP A 6 15.93 -1.49 4.08
C ASP A 6 14.69 -2.34 4.46
N PRO A 7 14.53 -3.56 3.92
CA PRO A 7 13.48 -4.51 4.28
C PRO A 7 13.21 -4.62 5.77
N LYS A 8 14.25 -4.61 6.61
CA LYS A 8 14.14 -4.72 8.08
C LYS A 8 13.40 -3.54 8.69
N HIS A 9 13.69 -2.32 8.25
CA HIS A 9 12.98 -1.14 8.73
C HIS A 9 11.52 -1.13 8.27
N ARG A 10 11.25 -1.54 7.02
CA ARG A 10 9.87 -1.66 6.52
C ARG A 10 9.06 -2.69 7.31
N LEU A 11 9.65 -3.84 7.60
CA LEU A 11 9.04 -4.88 8.40
C LEU A 11 8.74 -4.42 9.84
N ALA A 12 9.69 -3.74 10.48
CA ALA A 12 9.50 -3.20 11.82
C ALA A 12 8.38 -2.15 11.88
N MET A 13 8.36 -1.21 10.92
CA MET A 13 7.27 -0.24 10.80
C MET A 13 5.92 -0.91 10.55
N LEU A 14 5.87 -1.96 9.72
CA LEU A 14 4.63 -2.70 9.48
C LEU A 14 4.13 -3.40 10.75
N LYS A 15 5.03 -4.05 11.51
CA LYS A 15 4.70 -4.68 12.80
C LYS A 15 4.08 -3.70 13.79
N LEU A 16 4.63 -2.49 13.88
CA LEU A 16 4.09 -1.42 14.72
C LEU A 16 2.73 -0.93 14.22
N ALA A 17 2.55 -0.82 12.89
CA ALA A 17 1.29 -0.38 12.30
C ALA A 17 0.15 -1.37 12.51
N THR A 18 0.43 -2.68 12.57
CA THR A 18 -0.57 -3.75 12.62
C THR A 18 -0.75 -4.37 14.01
N GLN A 19 -0.06 -3.88 15.04
CA GLN A 19 -0.02 -4.51 16.37
C GLN A 19 -1.41 -4.75 16.98
N GLU A 20 -2.32 -3.79 16.82
CA GLU A 20 -3.69 -3.84 17.36
C GLU A 20 -4.72 -4.19 16.26
N SER A 21 -4.29 -4.90 15.21
CA SER A 21 -5.14 -5.29 14.09
C SER A 21 -5.23 -6.81 13.96
N PRO A 22 -6.28 -7.36 13.33
CA PRO A 22 -6.36 -8.79 13.02
C PRO A 22 -5.47 -9.21 11.83
N LEU A 23 -4.64 -8.30 11.31
CA LEU A 23 -3.80 -8.55 10.14
C LEU A 23 -2.51 -9.29 10.54
N TYR A 24 -2.13 -10.26 9.71
CA TYR A 24 -0.87 -10.98 9.82
C TYR A 24 0.08 -10.56 8.71
N ILE A 25 1.36 -10.39 9.06
CA ILE A 25 2.39 -10.06 8.09
C ILE A 25 2.91 -11.35 7.47
N ASN A 26 2.82 -11.44 6.15
CA ASN A 26 3.46 -12.51 5.39
C ASN A 26 4.77 -11.98 4.78
N GLU A 27 5.89 -12.57 5.17
CA GLU A 27 7.22 -12.17 4.71
C GLU A 27 7.65 -12.88 3.40
N LEU A 28 6.73 -13.58 2.71
CA LEU A 28 6.99 -14.38 1.51
C LEU A 28 7.88 -13.67 0.49
N GLU A 29 7.60 -12.41 0.19
CA GLU A 29 8.32 -11.61 -0.81
C GLU A 29 9.58 -10.94 -0.24
N LEU A 30 9.64 -10.72 1.07
CA LEU A 30 10.59 -9.79 1.69
C LEU A 30 12.04 -10.23 1.53
N TRP A 31 12.27 -11.55 1.51
CA TRP A 31 13.60 -12.16 1.52
C TRP A 31 13.98 -12.82 0.20
N GLN A 32 13.17 -12.63 -0.84
CA GLN A 32 13.46 -13.15 -2.18
C GLN A 32 14.49 -12.29 -2.90
N ALA A 33 15.29 -12.93 -3.75
CA ALA A 33 16.21 -12.22 -4.64
C ALA A 33 15.39 -11.43 -5.69
N PRO A 34 15.62 -10.12 -5.85
CA PRO A 34 14.95 -9.34 -6.89
C PRO A 34 15.31 -9.82 -8.31
N PRO A 35 14.42 -9.65 -9.30
CA PRO A 35 13.09 -9.05 -9.19
C PRO A 35 12.06 -10.01 -8.60
N VAL A 36 11.20 -9.47 -7.72
CA VAL A 36 10.05 -10.20 -7.16
C VAL A 36 8.81 -9.80 -7.94
N TYR A 37 7.99 -10.77 -8.33
CA TYR A 37 6.77 -10.53 -9.11
C TYR A 37 5.53 -11.01 -8.38
N THR A 38 4.49 -10.19 -8.37
CA THR A 38 3.21 -10.48 -7.71
C THR A 38 2.58 -11.79 -8.21
N ILE A 39 2.70 -12.11 -9.50
CA ILE A 39 2.15 -13.35 -10.06
C ILE A 39 2.76 -14.60 -9.40
N ASP A 40 4.06 -14.57 -9.10
CA ASP A 40 4.76 -15.71 -8.51
C ASP A 40 4.27 -15.91 -7.05
N SER A 41 4.10 -14.81 -6.30
CA SER A 41 3.54 -14.83 -4.93
C SER A 41 2.10 -15.31 -4.90
N VAL A 42 1.27 -14.84 -5.83
CA VAL A 42 -0.14 -15.21 -5.93
C VAL A 42 -0.30 -16.69 -6.25
N GLN A 43 0.51 -17.25 -7.15
CA GLN A 43 0.51 -18.69 -7.44
C GLN A 43 0.89 -19.52 -6.22
N ILE A 44 1.90 -19.09 -5.44
CA ILE A 44 2.30 -19.76 -4.19
C ILE A 44 1.16 -19.73 -3.17
N LEU A 45 0.49 -18.59 -3.01
CA LEU A 45 -0.63 -18.45 -2.07
C LEU A 45 -1.84 -19.28 -2.50
N HIS A 46 -2.21 -19.26 -3.78
CA HIS A 46 -3.29 -20.08 -4.33
C HIS A 46 -3.03 -21.58 -4.12
N ALA A 47 -1.81 -22.05 -4.37
CA ALA A 47 -1.44 -23.43 -4.10
C ALA A 47 -1.47 -23.79 -2.60
N ARG A 48 -1.16 -22.84 -1.72
CA ARG A 48 -1.17 -23.03 -0.26
C ARG A 48 -2.58 -23.07 0.33
N TYR A 49 -3.51 -22.32 -0.25
CA TYR A 49 -4.88 -22.17 0.23
C TYR A 49 -5.90 -22.56 -0.86
N PRO A 50 -5.89 -23.83 -1.34
CA PRO A 50 -6.66 -24.23 -2.52
C PRO A 50 -8.19 -24.21 -2.33
N ASN A 51 -8.67 -24.15 -1.09
CA ASN A 51 -10.08 -24.12 -0.74
C ASN A 51 -10.57 -22.73 -0.30
N ASP A 52 -9.66 -21.76 -0.23
CA ASP A 52 -10.00 -20.40 0.23
C ASP A 52 -10.22 -19.49 -0.97
N SER A 53 -11.16 -18.56 -0.83
CA SER A 53 -11.33 -17.47 -1.80
C SER A 53 -10.27 -16.40 -1.54
N LEU A 54 -9.27 -16.33 -2.42
CA LEU A 54 -8.19 -15.35 -2.30
C LEU A 54 -8.57 -14.03 -2.97
N ILE A 55 -8.42 -12.94 -2.23
CA ILE A 55 -8.72 -11.59 -2.70
C ILE A 55 -7.45 -10.74 -2.63
N PHE A 56 -7.03 -10.19 -3.77
CA PHE A 56 -5.92 -9.24 -3.85
C PHE A 56 -6.46 -7.81 -3.83
N ILE A 57 -6.13 -7.09 -2.75
CA ILE A 57 -6.54 -5.70 -2.54
C ILE A 57 -5.52 -4.76 -3.16
N MET A 58 -5.98 -3.81 -3.99
CA MET A 58 -5.11 -2.86 -4.67
C MET A 58 -5.77 -1.51 -4.93
N GLY A 59 -4.97 -0.49 -5.23
CA GLY A 59 -5.49 0.80 -5.69
C GLY A 59 -5.74 0.83 -7.20
N MET A 60 -6.63 1.74 -7.64
CA MET A 60 -6.93 1.96 -9.05
C MET A 60 -5.69 2.33 -9.88
N ASP A 61 -4.76 3.08 -9.28
CA ASP A 61 -3.45 3.42 -9.85
C ASP A 61 -2.61 2.19 -10.24
N SER A 62 -2.71 1.11 -9.46
CA SER A 62 -2.08 -0.16 -9.77
C SER A 62 -2.89 -0.95 -10.78
N ALA A 63 -4.23 -0.96 -10.65
CA ALA A 63 -5.14 -1.76 -11.48
C ALA A 63 -5.06 -1.35 -12.95
N ARG A 64 -5.02 -0.04 -13.24
CA ARG A 64 -4.84 0.50 -14.60
C ARG A 64 -3.51 0.08 -15.26
N SER A 65 -2.52 -0.31 -14.46
CA SER A 65 -1.17 -0.66 -14.93
C SER A 65 -0.92 -2.16 -15.06
N LEU A 66 -1.93 -3.01 -14.77
CA LEU A 66 -1.76 -4.48 -14.74
C LEU A 66 -1.24 -5.08 -16.04
N GLU A 67 -1.54 -4.48 -17.20
CA GLU A 67 -1.00 -4.92 -18.51
C GLU A 67 0.53 -4.79 -18.61
N HIS A 68 1.14 -3.95 -17.79
CA HIS A 68 2.59 -3.73 -17.74
C HIS A 68 3.29 -4.61 -16.69
N TRP A 69 2.53 -5.29 -15.83
CA TRP A 69 3.10 -6.20 -14.82
C TRP A 69 3.40 -7.54 -15.48
N LYS A 70 4.44 -8.24 -15.02
CA LYS A 70 4.70 -9.63 -15.46
C LYS A 70 3.45 -10.47 -15.20
N ASN A 71 2.80 -10.91 -16.28
CA ASN A 71 1.57 -11.69 -16.23
C ASN A 71 0.45 -11.05 -15.39
N GLY A 72 0.37 -9.72 -15.33
CA GLY A 72 -0.60 -9.03 -14.45
C GLY A 72 -2.06 -9.32 -14.79
N LEU A 73 -2.38 -9.50 -16.08
CA LEU A 73 -3.73 -9.90 -16.51
C LEU A 73 -4.11 -11.32 -16.07
N GLN A 74 -3.13 -12.19 -15.78
CA GLN A 74 -3.35 -13.56 -15.31
C GLN A 74 -3.56 -13.62 -13.79
N LEU A 75 -3.46 -12.52 -13.05
CA LEU A 75 -3.75 -12.53 -11.61
C LEU A 75 -5.17 -13.04 -11.33
N THR A 76 -6.14 -12.69 -12.18
CA THR A 76 -7.53 -13.15 -12.07
C THR A 76 -7.73 -14.64 -12.31
N ASP A 77 -6.69 -15.38 -12.69
CA ASP A 77 -6.75 -16.84 -12.81
C ASP A 77 -6.47 -17.53 -11.46
N TYR A 78 -6.09 -16.77 -10.44
CA TYR A 78 -5.68 -17.26 -9.12
C TYR A 78 -6.35 -16.52 -7.96
N VAL A 79 -6.76 -15.27 -8.15
CA VAL A 79 -7.37 -14.42 -7.11
C VAL A 79 -8.48 -13.55 -7.69
N SER A 80 -9.42 -13.15 -6.85
CA SER A 80 -10.31 -12.02 -7.13
C SER A 80 -9.60 -10.69 -6.81
N LEU A 81 -9.95 -9.60 -7.49
CA LEU A 81 -9.37 -8.26 -7.25
C LEU A 81 -10.39 -7.37 -6.53
N TRP A 82 -9.96 -6.73 -5.45
CA TRP A 82 -10.73 -5.65 -4.80
C TRP A 82 -9.98 -4.34 -4.99
N VAL A 83 -10.51 -3.49 -5.87
CA VAL A 83 -9.86 -2.26 -6.33
C VAL A 83 -10.48 -1.07 -5.63
N PHE A 84 -9.66 -0.22 -5.02
CA PHE A 84 -10.09 1.04 -4.41
C PHE A 84 -9.67 2.22 -5.27
N ASP A 85 -10.61 3.12 -5.55
CA ASP A 85 -10.27 4.41 -6.13
C ASP A 85 -9.81 5.40 -5.04
N ARG A 86 -8.95 6.34 -5.42
CA ARG A 86 -8.40 7.35 -4.52
C ARG A 86 -8.91 8.73 -4.91
N GLU A 87 -9.54 9.40 -3.97
CA GLU A 87 -9.91 10.81 -4.14
C GLU A 87 -8.73 11.70 -3.73
N GLU A 88 -8.24 12.51 -4.68
CA GLU A 88 -7.16 13.46 -4.42
C GLU A 88 -7.57 14.63 -3.50
N ASN A 89 -8.88 14.86 -3.31
CA ASN A 89 -9.45 16.04 -2.64
C ASN A 89 -10.20 15.74 -1.32
N PHE A 90 -9.70 14.82 -0.49
CA PHE A 90 -10.35 14.44 0.78
C PHE A 90 -10.29 15.48 1.92
N ASP A 91 -9.86 16.71 1.64
CA ASP A 91 -9.75 17.80 2.65
C ASP A 91 -10.91 18.80 2.58
N SER A 92 -11.92 18.55 1.76
CA SER A 92 -13.10 19.39 1.75
C SER A 92 -14.19 18.75 2.62
N ASP A 93 -14.39 19.28 3.83
CA ASP A 93 -15.62 19.13 4.62
C ASP A 93 -16.79 19.74 3.83
N ILE A 94 -17.14 19.13 2.69
CA ILE A 94 -18.25 19.53 1.87
C ILE A 94 -19.41 18.62 2.25
N ASP A 95 -20.22 19.14 3.15
CA ASP A 95 -21.59 18.72 3.36
C ASP A 95 -22.39 19.12 2.10
N THR A 96 -22.30 18.34 1.02
CA THR A 96 -23.08 18.60 -0.19
C THR A 96 -24.43 17.92 -0.10
N ASP A 97 -25.33 18.68 0.49
CA ASP A 97 -26.79 18.55 0.38
C ASP A 97 -27.25 18.93 -1.05
N ILE A 98 -26.66 18.32 -2.08
CA ILE A 98 -27.12 18.47 -3.48
C ILE A 98 -28.04 17.30 -3.78
N HIS A 99 -29.33 17.62 -3.95
CA HIS A 99 -30.35 16.78 -4.57
C HIS A 99 -30.05 16.53 -6.06
N THR A 100 -28.87 16.01 -6.38
CA THR A 100 -28.57 15.43 -7.69
C THR A 100 -28.97 13.96 -7.66
N ASP A 101 -29.54 13.47 -8.76
CA ASP A 101 -29.98 12.08 -8.90
C ASP A 101 -28.81 11.13 -8.59
N LYS A 102 -28.77 10.63 -7.35
CA LYS A 102 -27.69 9.75 -6.85
C LYS A 102 -27.47 8.55 -7.77
N ASN A 103 -28.52 8.12 -8.48
CA ASN A 103 -28.47 7.02 -9.44
C ASN A 103 -27.75 7.38 -10.75
N PHE A 104 -27.89 8.61 -11.25
CA PHE A 104 -27.20 9.06 -12.46
C PHE A 104 -25.69 9.18 -12.21
N PHE A 105 -25.31 9.87 -11.13
CA PHE A 105 -23.90 10.01 -10.72
C PHE A 105 -23.24 8.66 -10.43
N LYS A 106 -23.97 7.72 -9.80
CA LYS A 106 -23.45 6.38 -9.54
C LYS A 106 -23.16 5.61 -10.83
N THR A 107 -24.02 5.73 -11.84
CA THR A 107 -23.85 5.01 -13.12
C THR A 107 -22.68 5.60 -13.93
N GLU A 108 -22.58 6.92 -13.98
CA GLU A 108 -21.49 7.62 -14.68
C GLU A 108 -20.13 7.38 -14.00
N LEU A 109 -20.10 7.41 -12.67
CA LEU A 109 -18.91 7.06 -11.88
C LEU A 109 -18.49 5.62 -12.12
N GLN A 110 -19.43 4.66 -12.06
CA GLN A 110 -19.14 3.24 -12.30
C GLN A 110 -18.56 3.01 -13.70
N HIS A 111 -19.12 3.67 -14.72
CA HIS A 111 -18.62 3.58 -16.09
C HIS A 111 -17.21 4.16 -16.22
N SER A 112 -16.98 5.34 -15.64
CA SER A 112 -15.66 5.99 -15.60
C SER A 112 -14.61 5.08 -14.95
N LEU A 113 -14.91 4.51 -13.78
CA LEU A 113 -14.00 3.60 -13.07
C LEU A 113 -13.73 2.32 -13.85
N THR A 114 -14.75 1.71 -14.44
CA THR A 114 -14.63 0.50 -15.26
C THR A 114 -13.72 0.72 -16.47
N SER A 115 -13.80 1.91 -17.09
CA SER A 115 -12.98 2.26 -18.25
C SER A 115 -11.48 2.33 -17.96
N GLN A 116 -11.09 2.51 -16.69
CA GLN A 116 -9.69 2.56 -16.26
C GLN A 116 -9.05 1.17 -16.13
N ILE A 117 -9.86 0.10 -16.08
CA ILE A 117 -9.39 -1.28 -16.01
C ILE A 117 -9.00 -1.76 -17.42
N PRO A 118 -7.90 -2.53 -17.60
CA PRO A 118 -7.54 -3.10 -18.89
C PRO A 118 -8.71 -3.81 -19.57
N LYS A 119 -8.91 -3.57 -20.88
CA LYS A 119 -10.10 -4.06 -21.62
C LYS A 119 -10.35 -5.57 -21.49
N LEU A 120 -9.28 -6.36 -21.42
CA LEU A 120 -9.37 -7.81 -21.26
C LEU A 120 -9.93 -8.26 -19.90
N LEU A 121 -9.86 -7.38 -18.89
CA LEU A 121 -10.32 -7.67 -17.53
C LEU A 121 -11.72 -7.11 -17.24
N GLN A 122 -12.22 -6.17 -18.04
CA GLN A 122 -13.54 -5.55 -17.85
C GLN A 122 -14.70 -6.56 -17.78
N PRO A 123 -14.73 -7.67 -18.54
CA PRO A 123 -15.78 -8.69 -18.43
C PRO A 123 -15.85 -9.40 -17.07
N PHE A 124 -14.80 -9.32 -16.25
CA PHE A 124 -14.78 -9.92 -14.91
C PHE A 124 -15.23 -8.96 -13.81
N ILE A 125 -15.62 -7.73 -14.16
CA ILE A 125 -16.10 -6.75 -13.19
C ILE A 125 -17.50 -7.13 -12.70
N VAL A 126 -17.69 -7.04 -11.39
CA VAL A 126 -18.95 -7.38 -10.70
C VAL A 126 -19.43 -6.24 -9.83
N ASP A 127 -20.74 -6.19 -9.60
CA ASP A 127 -21.39 -5.11 -8.83
C ASP A 127 -21.50 -5.41 -7.33
N SER A 128 -21.04 -6.57 -6.87
CA SER A 128 -21.14 -6.99 -5.46
C SER A 128 -19.87 -7.66 -4.94
N VAL A 129 -19.40 -7.19 -3.77
CA VAL A 129 -18.26 -7.76 -3.05
C VAL A 129 -18.44 -9.25 -2.77
N LEU A 130 -19.68 -9.71 -2.54
CA LEU A 130 -19.94 -11.13 -2.25
C LEU A 130 -19.56 -12.05 -3.41
N GLN A 131 -19.56 -11.53 -4.64
CA GLN A 131 -19.14 -12.31 -5.81
C GLN A 131 -17.63 -12.55 -5.83
N LEU A 132 -16.83 -11.74 -5.13
CA LEU A 132 -15.39 -12.04 -4.96
C LEU A 132 -15.15 -13.33 -4.18
N LEU A 133 -16.12 -13.75 -3.35
CA LEU A 133 -16.05 -14.97 -2.56
C LEU A 133 -16.50 -16.20 -3.33
N THR A 134 -17.20 -16.01 -4.46
CA THR A 134 -17.70 -17.10 -5.29
C THR A 134 -16.72 -17.40 -6.41
N ALA A 135 -16.18 -18.62 -6.47
CA ALA A 135 -15.48 -19.09 -7.65
C ALA A 135 -16.49 -19.25 -8.81
N ASN A 136 -16.14 -18.77 -10.01
CA ASN A 136 -17.00 -18.94 -11.19
C ASN A 136 -17.15 -20.43 -11.56
N PRO A 137 -18.36 -21.04 -11.48
CA PRO A 137 -18.54 -22.44 -11.87
C PRO A 137 -18.50 -22.66 -13.39
N GLN A 138 -18.47 -21.61 -14.22
CA GLN A 138 -18.66 -21.70 -15.68
C GLN A 138 -17.40 -22.00 -16.52
N SER A 139 -16.29 -22.49 -15.94
CA SER A 139 -15.13 -22.93 -16.76
C SER A 139 -15.36 -24.27 -17.51
N LEU A 140 -16.54 -24.91 -17.37
CA LEU A 140 -16.88 -26.17 -18.02
C LEU A 140 -17.26 -26.10 -19.51
N THR A 141 -17.33 -24.92 -20.15
CA THR A 141 -17.65 -24.87 -21.60
C THR A 141 -16.63 -24.07 -22.43
N ASN A 142 -15.94 -24.82 -23.29
CA ASN A 142 -15.37 -24.48 -24.61
C ASN A 142 -14.09 -23.63 -24.75
N ASN A 143 -13.06 -24.34 -25.25
CA ASN A 143 -12.05 -23.97 -26.24
C ASN A 143 -11.22 -22.69 -26.04
N PHE A 144 -10.05 -22.86 -25.40
CA PHE A 144 -8.70 -22.43 -25.84
C PHE A 144 -7.78 -22.57 -24.61
N GLY A 145 -6.87 -23.55 -24.63
CA GLY A 145 -5.67 -23.64 -23.76
C GLY A 145 -5.87 -23.68 -22.23
N VAL A 146 -5.58 -24.83 -21.60
CA VAL A 146 -5.38 -25.04 -20.14
C VAL A 146 -6.21 -24.10 -19.24
N LYS A 147 -7.51 -24.40 -19.10
CA LYS A 147 -8.42 -23.63 -18.25
C LYS A 147 -8.13 -23.94 -16.78
N ASN A 148 -7.60 -22.96 -16.04
CA ASN A 148 -7.66 -23.00 -14.59
C ASN A 148 -9.14 -23.05 -14.16
N SER A 149 -9.47 -23.93 -13.21
CA SER A 149 -10.84 -24.06 -12.69
C SER A 149 -11.29 -22.87 -11.84
N HIS A 150 -10.38 -21.94 -11.55
CA HIS A 150 -10.59 -20.75 -10.77
C HIS A 150 -10.48 -19.51 -11.67
N GLN A 151 -11.57 -18.78 -11.84
CA GLN A 151 -11.57 -17.45 -12.43
C GLN A 151 -12.13 -16.49 -11.39
N GLY A 152 -11.30 -15.56 -10.94
CA GLY A 152 -11.64 -14.52 -10.00
C GLY A 152 -12.40 -13.36 -10.66
N TYR A 153 -13.10 -12.60 -9.83
CA TYR A 153 -13.85 -11.41 -10.22
C TYR A 153 -13.14 -10.13 -9.79
N ILE A 154 -13.55 -9.00 -10.35
CA ILE A 154 -13.03 -7.68 -10.01
C ILE A 154 -14.16 -6.86 -9.43
N PHE A 155 -14.01 -6.38 -8.21
CA PHE A 155 -14.94 -5.42 -7.62
C PHE A 155 -14.21 -4.10 -7.41
N ILE A 156 -14.79 -3.02 -7.94
CA ILE A 156 -14.30 -1.66 -7.74
C ILE A 156 -15.12 -1.06 -6.60
N ASP A 157 -14.47 -0.75 -5.49
CA ASP A 157 -15.10 -0.11 -4.35
C ASP A 157 -15.36 1.36 -4.66
N PRO A 158 -16.62 1.81 -4.67
CA PRO A 158 -16.94 3.20 -4.95
C PRO A 158 -16.69 4.10 -3.74
N ARG A 159 -16.38 3.54 -2.56
CA ARG A 159 -16.09 4.36 -1.37
C ARG A 159 -14.70 4.97 -1.53
N PRO A 160 -14.60 6.30 -1.50
CA PRO A 160 -13.33 6.94 -1.71
C PRO A 160 -12.37 6.68 -0.54
N VAL A 161 -11.10 6.47 -0.86
CA VAL A 161 -10.02 6.32 0.11
C VAL A 161 -9.11 7.54 0.00
N ALA A 162 -8.69 8.07 1.15
CA ALA A 162 -7.81 9.23 1.20
C ALA A 162 -6.51 9.01 0.40
N ALA A 163 -6.17 9.97 -0.46
CA ALA A 163 -4.95 9.95 -1.26
C ALA A 163 -3.70 10.34 -0.44
N VAL A 164 -3.26 9.46 0.46
CA VAL A 164 -1.98 9.61 1.16
C VAL A 164 -0.89 8.82 0.44
N SER A 165 0.17 9.50 0.00
CA SER A 165 1.32 8.84 -0.64
C SER A 165 2.54 8.82 0.28
N SER A 166 3.28 7.72 0.25
CA SER A 166 4.55 7.60 0.98
C SER A 166 5.58 8.64 0.53
N THR A 167 5.52 9.10 -0.73
CA THR A 167 6.35 10.19 -1.25
C THR A 167 6.07 11.50 -0.52
N ARG A 168 4.79 11.87 -0.35
CA ARG A 168 4.40 13.08 0.37
C ARG A 168 4.78 13.00 1.84
N VAL A 169 4.58 11.84 2.48
CA VAL A 169 5.00 11.59 3.87
C VAL A 169 6.51 11.76 4.03
N ARG A 170 7.33 11.16 3.16
CA ARG A 170 8.79 11.31 3.20
C ARG A 170 9.23 12.76 2.99
N GLN A 171 8.61 13.50 2.07
CA GLN A 171 8.91 14.92 1.83
C GLN A 171 8.61 15.78 3.07
N GLN A 172 7.46 15.55 3.72
CA GLN A 172 7.08 16.27 4.94
C GLN A 172 8.02 15.95 6.11
N LEU A 173 8.39 14.67 6.29
CA LEU A 173 9.38 14.26 7.30
C LEU A 173 10.74 14.92 7.06
N TYR A 174 11.21 14.92 5.81
CA TYR A 174 12.46 15.57 5.43
C TYR A 174 12.46 17.07 5.76
N GLN A 175 11.34 17.77 5.57
CA GLN A 175 11.22 19.20 5.90
C GLN A 175 11.16 19.49 7.40
N GLN A 176 10.62 18.57 8.21
CA GLN A 176 10.37 18.78 9.64
C GLN A 176 11.53 18.34 10.54
N LEU A 177 12.34 17.37 10.09
CA LEU A 177 13.45 16.85 10.86
C LEU A 177 14.65 17.82 10.86
N PRO A 178 15.37 17.99 12.00
CA PRO A 178 16.53 18.85 12.07
C PRO A 178 17.57 18.48 11.00
N GLN A 179 17.89 19.45 10.15
CA GLN A 179 19.01 19.33 9.21
C GLN A 179 20.29 19.53 10.00
N ALA A 180 21.20 18.56 10.01
CA ALA A 180 22.47 18.71 10.72
C ALA A 180 23.20 19.98 10.20
N PRO A 181 23.72 20.85 11.08
CA PRO A 181 24.43 22.04 10.64
C PRO A 181 25.65 21.62 9.80
N GLN A 182 25.77 22.20 8.61
CA GLN A 182 27.00 22.16 7.84
C GLN A 182 28.04 22.98 8.58
N SER A 183 29.23 22.42 8.76
CA SER A 183 30.42 22.95 9.46
C SER A 183 30.39 22.97 11.00
N LEU A 184 30.87 21.88 11.60
CA LEU A 184 31.65 21.95 12.84
C LEU A 184 33.11 21.88 12.43
N ASN A 185 33.83 22.99 12.61
CA ASN A 185 35.27 23.05 12.48
C ASN A 185 35.89 21.95 13.36
N ILE A 186 36.72 21.13 12.74
CA ILE A 186 37.53 20.12 13.41
C ILE A 186 38.50 20.86 14.32
N THR A 187 38.31 20.75 15.64
CA THR A 187 39.42 20.83 16.59
C THR A 187 39.60 19.45 17.19
N HIS A 188 40.77 18.88 16.91
CA HIS A 188 41.27 17.62 17.43
C HIS A 188 41.18 17.58 18.96
N SER A 189 40.58 16.53 19.53
CA SER A 189 40.97 16.00 20.84
C SER A 189 40.62 14.52 20.89
N ALA A 190 41.63 13.69 21.16
CA ALA A 190 41.52 12.25 21.29
C ALA A 190 40.82 11.84 22.59
N ASP A 191 40.27 10.62 22.56
CA ASP A 191 39.85 9.77 23.69
C ASP A 191 38.66 10.24 24.56
N MET A 192 37.51 9.55 24.43
CA MET A 192 36.95 8.68 25.48
C MET A 192 35.48 8.29 25.22
N GLN A 193 35.24 6.97 25.34
CA GLN A 193 34.06 6.31 25.92
C GLN A 193 32.72 6.18 25.16
N ILE A 194 32.26 4.93 25.17
CA ILE A 194 30.91 4.45 24.84
C ILE A 194 29.96 4.83 25.99
N ALA A 195 29.03 5.77 25.76
CA ALA A 195 27.72 6.00 26.41
C ALA A 195 27.22 7.36 25.88
N SER A 196 25.97 7.61 25.47
CA SER A 196 24.73 7.46 26.22
C SER A 196 23.59 7.71 25.24
N ILE A 197 22.60 6.82 25.19
CA ILE A 197 21.31 7.11 24.55
C ILE A 197 20.66 8.24 25.37
N ALA A 198 20.14 9.28 24.73
CA ALA A 198 19.45 10.37 25.43
C ALA A 198 18.25 9.80 26.21
N PRO A 199 17.98 10.27 27.44
CA PRO A 199 16.85 9.80 28.22
C PRO A 199 15.53 10.11 27.50
N ILE A 200 14.59 9.17 27.55
CA ILE A 200 13.29 9.20 26.85
C ILE A 200 12.54 10.54 27.06
N ASN A 201 12.73 11.20 28.20
CA ASN A 201 12.08 12.46 28.53
C ASN A 201 12.55 13.66 27.69
N ASP A 202 13.81 13.69 27.23
CA ASP A 202 14.33 14.80 26.40
C ASP A 202 13.83 14.73 24.95
N ILE A 203 13.44 13.53 24.49
CA ILE A 203 12.80 13.31 23.18
C ILE A 203 11.37 13.87 23.21
N ILE A 204 10.65 13.67 24.32
CA ILE A 204 9.25 14.07 24.48
C ILE A 204 9.09 15.60 24.60
N ALA A 205 10.04 16.30 25.23
CA ALA A 205 9.97 17.75 25.43
C ALA A 205 10.21 18.59 24.15
N ASN A 206 10.87 18.02 23.13
CA ASN A 206 11.23 18.71 21.89
C ASN A 206 10.56 18.14 20.63
N THR A 207 9.57 17.25 20.76
CA THR A 207 8.87 16.74 19.57
C THR A 207 7.90 17.82 19.07
N ALA A 208 8.22 18.45 17.93
CA ALA A 208 7.28 19.28 17.19
C ALA A 208 5.93 18.55 17.03
N PRO A 209 4.79 19.25 17.04
CA PRO A 209 3.48 18.61 16.92
C PRO A 209 3.45 17.70 15.68
N ASN A 210 3.07 16.44 15.88
CA ASN A 210 3.06 15.42 14.83
C ASN A 210 1.98 15.75 13.78
N SER A 211 2.37 16.53 12.77
CA SER A 211 1.51 16.90 11.63
C SER A 211 1.01 15.70 10.81
N LEU A 212 1.62 14.52 10.99
CA LEU A 212 1.26 13.27 10.32
C LEU A 212 0.34 12.37 11.15
N ALA A 213 -0.07 12.78 12.36
CA ALA A 213 -0.89 11.96 13.25
C ALA A 213 -2.23 11.51 12.63
N LYS A 214 -2.78 12.28 11.67
CA LYS A 214 -3.97 11.91 10.90
C LYS A 214 -3.75 10.67 10.02
N TRP A 215 -2.51 10.43 9.57
CA TRP A 215 -2.21 9.48 8.48
C TRP A 215 -1.21 8.38 8.86
N LEU A 216 -0.40 8.59 9.89
CA LEU A 216 0.67 7.69 10.27
C LEU A 216 0.50 7.26 11.73
N ASN A 217 0.54 5.94 11.95
CA ASN A 217 0.52 5.36 13.28
C ASN A 217 1.62 6.01 14.17
N PRO A 218 1.29 6.48 15.40
CA PRO A 218 2.26 7.16 16.26
C PRO A 218 3.51 6.34 16.56
N ALA A 219 3.39 5.03 16.74
CA ALA A 219 4.54 4.15 17.00
C ALA A 219 5.46 4.06 15.78
N VAL A 220 4.89 4.04 14.56
CA VAL A 220 5.65 4.08 13.31
C VAL A 220 6.38 5.42 13.16
N TYR A 221 5.71 6.54 13.47
CA TYR A 221 6.34 7.85 13.47
C TYR A 221 7.55 7.88 14.41
N GLN A 222 7.38 7.44 15.67
CA GLN A 222 8.49 7.40 16.64
C GLN A 222 9.65 6.52 16.17
N TYR A 223 9.36 5.38 15.55
CA TYR A 223 10.38 4.51 14.97
C TYR A 223 11.19 5.21 13.87
N ILE A 224 10.53 5.94 12.97
CA ILE A 224 11.20 6.72 11.92
C ILE A 224 12.17 7.73 12.52
N ILE A 225 11.74 8.47 13.54
CA ILE A 225 12.57 9.48 14.22
C ILE A 225 13.78 8.81 14.91
N ALA A 226 13.54 7.75 15.68
CA ALA A 226 14.59 7.03 16.43
C ALA A 226 15.68 6.44 15.52
N HIS A 227 15.31 6.00 14.31
CA HIS A 227 16.22 5.45 13.32
C HIS A 227 16.69 6.46 12.25
N GLN A 228 16.36 7.75 12.42
CA GLN A 228 16.75 8.85 11.52
C GLN A 228 16.36 8.62 10.04
N LEU A 229 15.30 7.84 9.79
CA LEU A 229 14.83 7.53 8.45
C LEU A 229 14.22 8.78 7.79
N TYR A 230 14.47 8.92 6.49
CA TYR A 230 13.99 10.02 5.64
C TYR A 230 14.48 11.41 6.06
N SER A 231 15.62 11.46 6.74
CA SER A 231 16.34 12.68 7.13
C SER A 231 17.63 12.84 6.31
N ALA A 232 18.21 14.05 6.30
CA ALA A 232 19.54 14.24 5.70
C ALA A 232 20.65 13.42 6.39
N ALA A 233 20.43 12.98 7.64
CA ALA A 233 21.38 12.12 8.36
C ALA A 233 21.39 10.68 7.84
N GLN A 234 20.35 10.22 7.12
CA GLN A 234 20.30 8.88 6.53
C GLN A 234 21.36 8.66 5.44
N PHE A 235 21.84 9.73 4.80
CA PHE A 235 22.81 9.67 3.69
C PHE A 235 24.26 9.92 4.14
N ARG A 236 24.56 9.74 5.43
CA ARG A 236 25.93 9.76 5.98
C ARG A 236 26.44 8.35 6.23
#